data_AF-A0A2N2ZZ72-F1
#
_entry.id   AF-A0A2N2ZZ72-F1
#
_cell.length_a   1.000
_cell.length_b   1.000
_cell.length_c   1.000
_cell.angle_alpha   90.00
_cell.angle_beta   90.00
_cell.angle_gamma   90.00
#
_symmetry.space_group_name_H-M   'P 1'
#
loop_
_entity.id
_entity.type
_entity.pdbx_description
1 polymer ?
#
loop_
_entity_poly.entity_id
_entity_poly.type
_entity_poly.pdbx_seq_one_letter_code
_entity_poly.pdbx_strand_id
1 'polypeptide(L)'
;MNIYYAIWADAINYERIKNGGAGHWKPFTFSYMSLLLSFNIATLLSAILFFTGYNIADKIEQLVTFPNSKLLTNFSWAIVTLFIPSMIITYFTVFYKKKHEYILSRYKFRNGRFLLIYFILTVILMFGFSLLNK
;
A
#
# COMPACT_ATOMS: atom_id res chain seq x y z
N MET A 1 -3.36 0.66 21.85
CA MET A 1 -3.36 1.61 20.71
C MET A 1 -3.15 0.81 19.44
N ASN A 2 -4.05 0.89 18.46
CA ASN A 2 -3.86 0.18 17.20
C ASN A 2 -2.90 0.98 16.29
N ILE A 3 -1.69 0.46 16.08
CA ILE A 3 -0.62 1.14 15.32
C ILE A 3 -1.05 1.42 13.87
N TYR A 4 -1.84 0.52 13.27
CA TYR A 4 -2.34 0.66 11.92
C TYR A 4 -3.18 1.94 11.77
N TYR A 5 -4.17 2.15 12.63
CA TYR A 5 -4.98 3.36 12.58
C TYR A 5 -4.22 4.61 13.01
N ALA A 6 -3.16 4.47 13.82
CA ALA A 6 -2.28 5.59 14.15
C ALA A 6 -1.47 6.08 12.94
N ILE A 7 -0.97 5.15 12.09
CA ILE A 7 -0.33 5.49 10.81
C ILE A 7 -1.32 6.21 9.90
N TRP A 8 -2.55 5.72 9.80
CA TRP A 8 -3.60 6.38 9.01
C TRP A 8 -3.97 7.77 9.52
N ALA A 9 -4.04 7.96 10.83
CA ALA A 9 -4.28 9.28 11.41
C ALA A 9 -3.15 10.26 11.07
N ASP A 10 -1.89 9.80 11.07
CA ASP A 10 -0.76 10.59 10.60
C ASP A 10 -0.85 10.92 9.11
N ALA A 11 -1.13 9.91 8.28
CA ALA A 11 -1.28 10.05 6.83
C ALA A 11 -2.35 11.08 6.45
N ILE A 12 -3.54 10.95 7.04
CA ILE A 12 -4.68 11.83 6.75
C ILE A 12 -4.40 13.26 7.23
N ASN A 13 -3.90 13.43 8.46
CA ASN A 13 -3.67 14.78 8.98
C ASN A 13 -2.49 15.47 8.27
N TYR A 14 -1.43 14.75 7.92
CA TYR A 14 -0.32 15.28 7.12
C TYR A 14 -0.83 15.86 5.79
N GLU A 15 -1.68 15.13 5.08
CA GLU A 15 -2.27 15.59 3.82
C GLU A 15 -3.26 16.74 4.02
N ARG A 16 -4.07 16.71 5.08
CA ARG A 16 -4.99 17.83 5.39
C ARG A 16 -4.25 19.13 5.68
N ILE A 17 -3.06 19.05 6.29
CA ILE A 17 -2.20 20.20 6.59
C ILE A 17 -1.48 20.68 5.32
N LYS A 18 -0.89 19.75 4.55
CA LYS A 18 -0.07 20.08 3.38
C LYS A 18 -0.87 20.51 2.15
N ASN A 19 -1.95 19.80 1.85
CA ASN A 19 -2.78 19.97 0.65
C ASN A 19 -4.10 20.69 0.94
N GLY A 20 -4.11 21.51 2.01
CA GLY A 20 -5.14 22.46 2.45
C GLY A 20 -6.47 22.47 1.70
N GLY A 21 -7.51 21.92 2.33
CA GLY A 21 -8.91 22.10 1.91
C GLY A 21 -9.70 20.79 1.77
N ALA A 22 -10.97 20.84 2.15
CA ALA A 22 -11.83 19.68 2.42
C ALA A 22 -12.03 18.66 1.27
N GLY A 23 -11.60 18.99 0.04
CA GLY A 23 -11.85 18.17 -1.16
C GLY A 23 -10.74 17.19 -1.56
N HIS A 24 -9.47 17.55 -1.43
CA HIS A 24 -8.39 16.85 -2.14
C HIS A 24 -7.64 15.82 -1.30
N TRP A 25 -7.58 15.99 0.03
CA TRP A 25 -6.76 15.12 0.88
C TRP A 25 -7.18 13.64 0.81
N LYS A 26 -8.46 13.33 0.56
CA LYS A 26 -8.99 11.96 0.50
C LYS A 26 -8.36 11.17 -0.65
N PRO A 27 -8.51 11.57 -1.92
CA PRO A 27 -7.90 10.83 -3.03
C PRO A 27 -6.36 10.80 -2.91
N PHE A 28 -5.70 11.87 -2.46
CA PHE A 28 -4.25 11.86 -2.26
C PHE A 28 -3.81 10.83 -1.21
N THR A 29 -4.40 10.89 0.00
CA THR A 29 -4.10 9.94 1.08
C THR A 29 -4.39 8.50 0.65
N PHE A 30 -5.54 8.29 0.01
CA PHE A 30 -5.93 7.00 -0.52
C PHE A 30 -4.90 6.45 -1.51
N SER A 31 -4.44 7.27 -2.45
CA SER A 31 -3.58 6.84 -3.54
C SER A 31 -2.19 6.44 -3.06
N TYR A 32 -1.48 7.30 -2.30
CA TYR A 32 -0.13 6.95 -1.87
C TYR A 32 -0.13 5.86 -0.80
N MET A 33 -1.13 5.80 0.09
CA MET A 33 -1.20 4.72 1.07
C MET A 33 -1.53 3.36 0.41
N SER A 34 -2.34 3.36 -0.66
CA SER A 34 -2.56 2.15 -1.47
C SER A 34 -1.27 1.74 -2.19
N LEU A 35 -0.46 2.69 -2.66
CA LEU A 35 0.84 2.40 -3.24
C LEU A 35 1.81 1.80 -2.21
N LEU A 36 1.88 2.36 -1.00
CA LEU A 36 2.70 1.79 0.08
C LEU A 36 2.24 0.39 0.49
N LEU A 37 0.93 0.17 0.53
CA LEU A 37 0.40 -1.17 0.78
C LEU A 37 0.74 -2.13 -0.37
N SER A 38 0.80 -1.67 -1.62
CA SER A 38 1.22 -2.47 -2.77
C SER A 38 2.66 -2.96 -2.61
N PHE A 39 3.55 -2.13 -2.07
CA PHE A 39 4.92 -2.53 -1.74
C PHE A 39 4.97 -3.57 -0.63
N ASN A 40 4.09 -3.48 0.38
CA ASN A 40 3.98 -4.53 1.39
C ASN A 40 3.47 -5.85 0.79
N ILE A 41 2.49 -5.82 -0.13
CA ILE A 41 2.04 -7.03 -0.83
C ILE A 41 3.18 -7.64 -1.65
N ALA A 42 3.92 -6.83 -2.40
CA ALA A 42 5.09 -7.30 -3.16
C ALA A 42 6.16 -7.91 -2.24
N THR A 43 6.39 -7.30 -1.08
CA THR A 43 7.29 -7.82 -0.05
C THR A 43 6.82 -9.17 0.46
N LEU A 44 5.53 -9.32 0.76
CA LEU A 44 4.95 -10.58 1.23
C LEU A 44 5.04 -11.68 0.18
N LEU A 45 4.73 -11.39 -1.09
CA LEU A 45 4.88 -12.35 -2.19
C LEU A 45 6.35 -12.78 -2.33
N SER A 46 7.28 -11.84 -2.23
CA SER A 46 8.72 -12.11 -2.26
C SER A 46 9.16 -12.98 -1.07
N ALA A 47 8.67 -12.68 0.14
CA ALA A 47 8.99 -13.47 1.32
C ALA A 47 8.41 -14.90 1.21
N ILE A 48 7.18 -15.07 0.70
CA ILE A 48 6.59 -16.39 0.46
C ILE A 48 7.46 -17.19 -0.52
N LEU A 49 7.87 -16.59 -1.64
CA LEU A 49 8.78 -17.22 -2.59
C LEU A 49 10.09 -17.64 -1.90
N PHE A 50 10.71 -16.75 -1.13
CA PHE A 50 11.97 -17.01 -0.43
C PHE A 50 11.87 -18.19 0.54
N PHE A 51 10.84 -18.20 1.40
CA PHE A 51 10.73 -19.19 2.47
C PHE A 51 10.14 -20.53 2.02
N THR A 52 9.31 -20.54 0.97
CA THR A 52 8.57 -21.74 0.56
C THR A 52 8.98 -22.28 -0.81
N GLY A 53 9.70 -21.49 -1.61
CA GLY A 53 9.96 -21.76 -3.03
C GLY A 53 8.72 -21.65 -3.92
N TYR A 54 7.55 -21.33 -3.38
CA TYR A 54 6.30 -21.29 -4.14
C TYR A 54 6.06 -19.91 -4.75
N ASN A 55 6.08 -19.84 -6.09
CA ASN A 55 5.88 -18.60 -6.82
C ASN A 55 4.39 -18.34 -7.11
N ILE A 56 3.73 -17.65 -6.19
CA ILE A 56 2.33 -17.18 -6.38
C ILE A 56 2.25 -16.12 -7.48
N ALA A 57 3.26 -15.27 -7.61
CA ALA A 57 3.28 -14.15 -8.55
C ALA A 57 3.20 -14.63 -10.01
N ASP A 58 3.95 -15.69 -10.36
CA ASP A 58 3.97 -16.25 -11.72
C ASP A 58 2.60 -16.77 -12.14
N LYS A 59 1.85 -17.41 -11.22
CA LYS A 59 0.51 -17.92 -11.53
C LYS A 59 -0.46 -16.80 -11.88
N ILE A 60 -0.30 -15.64 -11.25
CA ILE A 60 -1.14 -14.48 -11.55
C ILE A 60 -0.68 -13.82 -12.85
N GLU A 61 0.63 -13.74 -13.10
CA GLU A 61 1.18 -13.21 -14.36
C GLU A 61 0.64 -13.96 -15.57
N GLN A 62 0.60 -15.29 -15.52
CA GLN A 62 0.03 -16.13 -16.59
C GLN A 62 -1.43 -15.79 -16.95
N LEU A 63 -2.22 -15.27 -16.00
CA LEU A 63 -3.61 -14.87 -16.24
C LEU A 63 -3.74 -13.51 -16.92
N VAL A 64 -2.70 -12.68 -16.88
CA VAL A 64 -2.68 -11.30 -17.41
C VAL A 64 -1.60 -11.10 -18.49
N THR A 65 -1.08 -12.19 -19.04
CA THR A 65 -0.05 -12.16 -20.09
C THR A 65 -0.59 -11.64 -21.42
N PHE A 66 0.06 -10.59 -21.94
CA PHE A 66 -0.13 -10.10 -23.30
C PHE A 66 1.00 -10.60 -24.20
N PRO A 67 0.72 -11.46 -25.21
CA PRO A 67 1.76 -12.11 -26.02
C PRO A 67 2.73 -11.14 -26.71
N ASN A 68 2.23 -9.95 -27.09
CA ASN A 68 2.96 -9.01 -27.92
C ASN A 68 3.59 -7.84 -27.14
N SER A 69 3.48 -7.80 -25.80
CA SER A 69 4.04 -6.69 -25.03
C SER A 69 4.35 -7.06 -23.58
N LYS A 70 5.64 -7.24 -23.30
CA LYS A 70 6.14 -7.42 -21.93
C LYS A 70 5.83 -6.22 -21.02
N LEU A 71 5.85 -5.00 -21.56
CA LEU A 71 5.51 -3.81 -20.79
C LEU A 71 4.04 -3.84 -20.34
N LEU A 72 3.12 -4.19 -21.24
CA LEU A 72 1.70 -4.29 -20.92
C LEU A 72 1.42 -5.43 -19.94
N THR A 73 2.10 -6.57 -20.09
CA THR A 73 2.02 -7.69 -19.12
C THR A 73 2.46 -7.24 -17.74
N ASN A 74 3.65 -6.64 -17.61
CA ASN A 74 4.19 -6.20 -16.32
C ASN A 74 3.32 -5.14 -15.66
N PHE A 75 2.83 -4.17 -16.44
CA PHE A 75 1.95 -3.12 -15.95
C PHE A 75 0.60 -3.67 -15.48
N SER A 76 -0.01 -4.55 -16.27
CA SER A 76 -1.29 -5.19 -15.93
C SER A 76 -1.15 -6.07 -14.69
N TRP A 77 -0.06 -6.84 -14.60
CA TRP A 77 0.27 -7.62 -13.43
C TRP A 77 0.43 -6.73 -12.19
N ALA A 78 1.18 -5.63 -12.27
CA ALA A 78 1.35 -4.72 -11.14
C ALA A 78 0.01 -4.12 -10.67
N ILE A 79 -0.86 -3.75 -11.61
CA ILE A 79 -2.19 -3.22 -11.28
C ILE A 79 -3.06 -4.29 -10.61
N VAL A 80 -3.21 -5.46 -11.25
CA VAL A 80 -4.14 -6.51 -10.81
C VAL A 80 -3.67 -7.18 -9.53
N THR A 81 -2.37 -7.45 -9.42
CA THR A 81 -1.80 -8.21 -8.30
C THR A 81 -1.50 -7.32 -7.09
N LEU A 82 -1.06 -6.08 -7.31
CA LEU A 82 -0.57 -5.23 -6.22
C LEU A 82 -1.52 -4.07 -5.94
N PHE A 83 -1.84 -3.27 -6.96
CA PHE A 83 -2.53 -2.00 -6.74
C PHE A 83 -4.02 -2.16 -6.43
N ILE A 84 -4.77 -2.95 -7.21
CA ILE A 84 -6.21 -3.19 -7.00
C ILE A 84 -6.48 -3.80 -5.61
N PRO A 85 -5.78 -4.89 -5.19
CA PRO A 85 -5.98 -5.44 -3.85
C PRO A 85 -5.67 -4.42 -2.75
N SER A 86 -4.61 -3.61 -2.93
CA SER A 86 -4.26 -2.55 -1.99
C SER A 86 -5.32 -1.46 -1.89
N MET A 87 -5.90 -1.06 -3.03
CA MET A 87 -7.01 -0.12 -3.07
C MET A 87 -8.25 -0.67 -2.37
N ILE A 88 -8.59 -1.93 -2.61
CA ILE A 88 -9.72 -2.62 -1.97
C ILE A 88 -9.53 -2.63 -0.46
N ILE A 89 -8.36 -3.09 0.02
CA ILE A 89 -8.04 -3.11 1.44
C ILE A 89 -8.15 -1.70 2.01
N THR A 90 -7.49 -0.71 1.40
CA THR A 90 -7.51 0.68 1.85
C THR A 90 -8.94 1.24 1.94
N TYR A 91 -9.75 0.99 0.92
CA TYR A 91 -11.13 1.45 0.89
C TYR A 91 -11.93 0.88 2.06
N PHE A 92 -11.98 -0.46 2.19
CA PHE A 92 -12.80 -1.11 3.22
C PHE A 92 -12.30 -0.86 4.65
N THR A 93 -11.00 -0.71 4.83
CA THR A 93 -10.41 -0.55 6.17
C THR A 93 -10.46 0.89 6.69
N VAL A 94 -10.46 1.89 5.81
CA VAL A 94 -10.29 3.31 6.19
C VAL A 94 -11.41 4.21 5.69
N PHE A 95 -11.83 4.07 4.43
CA PHE A 95 -12.76 5.03 3.82
C PHE A 95 -14.22 4.59 3.85
N TYR A 96 -14.47 3.28 3.85
CA TYR A 96 -15.81 2.69 3.90
C TYR A 96 -16.58 3.17 5.13
N LYS A 97 -17.87 3.50 4.94
CA LYS A 97 -18.75 4.06 5.98
C LYS A 97 -18.13 5.22 6.77
N LYS A 98 -17.32 6.06 6.11
CA LYS A 98 -16.65 7.23 6.71
C LYS A 98 -15.76 6.90 7.91
N LYS A 99 -15.20 5.68 7.97
CA LYS A 99 -14.36 5.22 9.08
C LYS A 99 -13.13 6.10 9.35
N HIS A 100 -12.68 6.87 8.36
CA HIS A 100 -11.65 7.90 8.51
C HIS A 100 -12.01 8.97 9.55
N GLU A 101 -13.29 9.34 9.71
CA GLU A 101 -13.75 10.29 10.73
C GLU A 101 -13.51 9.72 12.14
N TYR A 102 -13.79 8.43 12.33
CA TYR A 102 -13.48 7.71 13.57
C TYR A 102 -11.97 7.61 13.84
N ILE A 103 -11.17 7.38 12.79
CA ILE A 103 -9.70 7.36 12.93
C ILE A 103 -9.20 8.73 13.42
N LEU A 104 -9.71 9.81 12.82
CA LEU A 104 -9.34 11.17 13.19
C LEU A 104 -9.81 11.58 14.59
N SER A 105 -10.96 11.09 15.06
CA SER A 105 -11.45 11.41 16.40
C SER A 105 -10.74 10.63 17.51
N ARG A 106 -10.26 9.42 17.22
CA ARG A 106 -9.70 8.51 18.24
C ARG A 106 -8.16 8.50 18.30
N TYR A 107 -7.48 8.81 17.20
CA TYR A 107 -6.03 8.71 17.11
C TYR A 107 -5.39 10.10 16.95
N LYS A 108 -4.49 10.43 17.88
CA LYS A 108 -3.78 11.72 17.88
C LYS A 108 -2.79 11.78 16.73
N PHE A 109 -2.75 12.92 16.06
CA PHE A 109 -1.71 13.25 15.09
C PHE A 109 -0.34 13.37 15.77
N ARG A 110 0.67 12.72 15.21
CA ARG A 110 2.05 12.66 15.72
C ARG A 110 3.03 13.33 14.76
N ASN A 111 2.58 14.38 14.09
CA ASN A 111 3.38 15.15 13.14
C ASN A 111 3.98 14.30 12.00
N GLY A 112 3.26 13.27 11.55
CA GLY A 112 3.69 12.38 10.48
C GLY A 112 4.80 11.39 10.85
N ARG A 113 5.22 11.31 12.12
CA ARG A 113 6.32 10.42 12.55
C ARG A 113 6.01 8.95 12.25
N PHE A 114 4.78 8.50 12.46
CA PHE A 114 4.40 7.11 12.17
C PHE A 114 4.26 6.83 10.69
N LEU A 115 3.77 7.80 9.91
CA LEU A 115 3.78 7.71 8.46
C LEU A 115 5.22 7.54 7.94
N LEU A 116 6.17 8.36 8.44
CA LEU A 116 7.57 8.30 8.01
C LEU A 116 8.23 6.96 8.37
N ILE A 117 8.05 6.48 9.60
CA ILE A 117 8.57 5.17 10.02
C ILE A 117 8.00 4.06 9.15
N TYR A 118 6.68 4.09 8.90
CA TYR A 118 6.03 3.11 8.03
C TYR A 118 6.60 3.14 6.61
N PHE A 119 6.73 4.33 6.01
CA PHE A 119 7.34 4.51 4.69
C PHE A 119 8.75 3.92 4.63
N ILE A 120 9.62 4.27 5.57
CA ILE A 120 11.01 3.79 5.62
C ILE A 120 11.04 2.27 5.74
N LEU A 121 10.25 1.68 6.63
CA LEU A 121 10.20 0.23 6.81
C LEU A 121 9.68 -0.48 5.55
N THR A 122 8.63 0.03 4.92
CA THR A 122 8.10 -0.54 3.66
C THR A 122 9.15 -0.53 2.56
N VAL A 123 9.90 0.57 2.39
CA VAL A 123 10.97 0.66 1.40
C VAL A 123 12.10 -0.32 1.72
N ILE A 124 12.60 -0.33 2.96
CA ILE A 124 13.69 -1.23 3.38
C ILE A 124 13.30 -2.69 3.17
N LEU A 125 12.09 -3.09 3.59
CA LEU A 125 11.62 -4.46 3.46
C LEU A 125 11.45 -4.88 2.00
N MET A 126 10.86 -4.02 1.17
CA MET A 126 10.67 -4.30 -0.26
C MET A 126 12.00 -4.56 -0.96
N PHE A 127 12.97 -3.66 -0.81
CA PHE A 127 14.29 -3.83 -1.42
C PHE A 127 15.06 -4.99 -0.79
N GLY A 128 14.98 -5.16 0.53
CA GLY A 128 15.63 -6.27 1.25
C GLY A 128 15.19 -7.63 0.71
N PHE A 129 13.88 -7.89 0.65
CA PHE A 129 13.36 -9.17 0.13
C PHE A 129 13.54 -9.31 -1.38
N SER A 130 13.46 -8.22 -2.14
CA SER A 130 13.77 -8.28 -3.58
C SER A 130 15.22 -8.67 -3.87
N LEU A 131 16.17 -8.31 -3.01
CA LEU A 131 17.58 -8.69 -3.16
C LEU A 131 17.85 -10.15 -2.76
N LEU A 132 17.04 -10.71 -1.85
CA LEU A 132 17.19 -12.10 -1.38
C LEU A 132 16.69 -13.15 -2.38
N ASN A 133 15.82 -12.76 -3.32
CA ASN A 133 15.26 -13.63 -4.35
C ASN A 133 15.97 -13.54 -5.71
N LYS A 134 17.26 -13.13 -5.71
CA LYS A 134 18.10 -13.10 -6.92
C LYS A 134 18.61 -14.48 -7.29
#